data_AF-A0A2E6UYJ6-F1
#
_entry.id   AF-A0A2E6UYJ6-F1
#
_cell.length_a   1.000
_cell.length_b   1.000
_cell.length_c   1.000
_cell.angle_alpha   90.00
_cell.angle_beta   90.00
_cell.angle_gamma   90.00
#
_symmetry.space_group_name_H-M   'P 1'
#
loop_
_entity.id
_entity.type
_entity.pdbx_description
1 polymer ?
#
loop_
_entity_poly.entity_id
_entity_poly.type
_entity_poly.pdbx_seq_one_letter_code
_entity_poly.pdbx_strand_id
1 'polypeptide(L)'
;MAKRPVQLVEVAYSSSRYITTLLSRKNYNAPEITAVDIDHQSLEMLTSSADNSANISPVCLDLEGKGLKLVGYLGGKLFELALFTKLCAPPLARPDL
;
A
#
# COMPACT_ATOMS: atom_id res chain seq x y z
N MET A 1 -7.60 19.15 -20.35
CA MET A 1 -7.77 17.70 -20.11
C MET A 1 -7.52 17.44 -18.63
N ALA A 2 -8.49 16.87 -17.90
CA ALA A 2 -8.23 16.38 -16.56
C ALA A 2 -7.21 15.23 -16.64
N LYS A 3 -6.08 15.35 -15.95
CA LYS A 3 -5.12 14.25 -15.85
C LYS A 3 -5.80 13.10 -15.09
N ARG A 4 -5.75 11.90 -15.64
CA ARG A 4 -6.27 10.69 -14.99
C ARG A 4 -5.62 10.50 -13.60
N PRO A 5 -6.34 9.93 -12.62
CA PRO A 5 -5.77 9.51 -11.34
C PRO A 5 -4.50 8.69 -11.54
N VAL A 6 -3.48 8.97 -10.73
CA VAL A 6 -2.27 8.14 -10.65
C VAL A 6 -2.60 6.91 -9.80
N GLN A 7 -2.30 5.72 -10.32
CA GLN A 7 -2.40 4.44 -9.63
C GLN A 7 -1.13 4.20 -8.82
N LEU A 8 -1.29 4.09 -7.51
CA LEU A 8 -0.21 3.85 -6.58
C LEU A 8 -0.46 2.55 -5.83
N VAL A 9 0.59 1.77 -5.61
CA VAL A 9 0.58 0.67 -4.64
C VAL A 9 1.60 0.92 -3.54
N GLU A 10 1.19 0.84 -2.29
CA GLU A 10 2.11 0.73 -1.15
C GLU A 10 2.06 -0.69 -0.62
N VAL A 11 3.23 -1.30 -0.48
CA VAL A 11 3.42 -2.67 -0.05
C VAL A 11 4.17 -2.71 1.27
N ALA A 12 3.69 -3.54 2.19
CA ALA A 12 4.05 -3.55 3.61
C ALA A 12 3.67 -2.23 4.30
N TYR A 13 2.42 -1.83 4.10
CA TYR A 13 1.82 -0.65 4.71
C TYR A 13 1.76 -0.77 6.25
N SER A 14 2.62 -0.03 6.95
CA SER A 14 2.55 0.00 8.42
C SER A 14 2.00 1.30 9.00
N SER A 15 1.92 2.36 8.22
CA SER A 15 1.46 3.67 8.70
C SER A 15 1.08 4.58 7.55
N SER A 16 0.14 5.49 7.81
CA SER A 16 -0.35 6.45 6.82
C SER A 16 0.66 7.52 6.42
N ARG A 17 1.87 7.55 7.02
CA ARG A 17 2.86 8.62 6.84
C ARG A 17 3.23 8.87 5.37
N TYR A 18 3.51 7.82 4.60
CA TYR A 18 3.97 7.99 3.21
C TYR A 18 2.82 8.41 2.29
N ILE A 19 1.67 7.75 2.41
CA ILE A 19 0.43 8.10 1.71
C ILE A 19 0.02 9.54 2.02
N THR A 20 -0.10 9.91 3.30
CA THR A 20 -0.48 11.27 3.71
C THR A 20 0.51 12.33 3.23
N THR A 21 1.81 12.04 3.28
CA THR A 21 2.84 12.93 2.72
C THR A 21 2.64 13.11 1.21
N LEU A 22 2.33 12.03 0.47
CA LEU A 22 2.10 12.09 -0.97
C LEU A 22 0.83 12.89 -1.31
N LEU A 23 -0.25 12.68 -0.56
CA LEU A 23 -1.51 13.42 -0.70
C LEU A 23 -1.35 14.92 -0.40
N SER A 24 -0.57 15.27 0.63
CA SER A 24 -0.33 16.67 1.01
C SER A 24 0.43 17.48 -0.05
N ARG A 25 1.19 16.82 -0.93
CA ARG A 25 2.06 17.49 -1.91
C ARG A 25 1.32 18.13 -3.09
N LYS A 26 -0.02 18.05 -3.18
CA LYS A 26 -0.90 18.66 -4.22
C LYS A 26 -0.50 18.44 -5.69
N ASN A 27 0.53 17.66 -5.96
CA ASN A 27 1.06 17.37 -7.31
C ASN A 27 0.33 16.22 -8.00
N TYR A 28 -0.45 15.46 -7.24
CA TYR A 28 -1.26 14.36 -7.73
C TYR A 28 -2.74 14.72 -7.56
N ASN A 29 -3.44 14.93 -8.67
CA ASN A 29 -4.89 15.10 -8.65
C ASN A 29 -5.53 13.74 -8.35
N ALA A 30 -6.15 13.62 -7.17
CA ALA A 30 -6.98 12.49 -6.76
C ALA A 30 -6.35 11.11 -7.06
N PRO A 31 -5.22 10.74 -6.45
CA PRO A 31 -4.60 9.44 -6.68
C PRO A 31 -5.49 8.29 -6.19
N GLU A 32 -5.38 7.16 -6.89
CA GLU A 32 -5.97 5.89 -6.50
C GLU A 32 -4.88 5.03 -5.86
N ILE A 33 -5.06 4.70 -4.59
CA ILE A 33 -4.03 4.09 -3.75
C ILE A 33 -4.48 2.69 -3.36
N THR A 34 -3.65 1.69 -3.64
CA THR A 34 -3.80 0.34 -3.12
C THR A 34 -2.81 0.15 -1.98
N ALA A 35 -3.30 -0.06 -0.76
CA ALA A 35 -2.45 -0.32 0.41
C ALA A 35 -2.46 -1.82 0.73
N VAL A 36 -1.28 -2.45 0.70
CA VAL A 36 -1.09 -3.88 0.92
C VAL A 36 -0.33 -4.09 2.23
N ASP A 37 -0.92 -4.81 3.18
CA ASP A 37 -0.24 -5.25 4.40
C ASP A 37 -0.83 -6.58 4.90
N ILE A 38 -0.11 -7.28 5.77
CA ILE A 38 -0.62 -8.46 6.47
C ILE A 38 -1.48 -8.08 7.68
N ASP A 39 -1.26 -6.90 8.25
CA ASP A 39 -1.99 -6.38 9.40
C ASP A 39 -3.29 -5.69 8.98
N HIS A 40 -4.40 -6.41 9.18
CA HIS A 40 -5.75 -5.90 8.93
C HIS A 40 -6.07 -4.64 9.73
N GLN A 41 -5.60 -4.53 10.97
CA GLN A 41 -5.93 -3.41 11.85
C GLN A 41 -5.30 -2.11 11.34
N SER A 42 -4.06 -2.18 10.86
CA SER A 42 -3.39 -1.05 10.20
C SER A 42 -4.18 -0.57 8.97
N LEU A 43 -4.70 -1.49 8.16
CA LEU A 43 -5.50 -1.16 6.96
C LEU A 43 -6.86 -0.53 7.32
N GLU A 44 -7.54 -1.01 8.36
CA GLU A 44 -8.79 -0.39 8.85
C GLU A 44 -8.57 1.04 9.35
N MET A 45 -7.49 1.26 10.11
CA MET A 45 -7.11 2.61 10.57
C MET A 45 -6.82 3.55 9.41
N LEU A 46 -6.21 3.07 8.33
CA LEU A 46 -5.98 3.86 7.12
C LEU A 46 -7.30 4.33 6.50
N THR A 47 -8.24 3.40 6.30
CA THR A 47 -9.52 3.73 5.65
C THR A 47 -10.40 4.67 6.48
N SER A 48 -10.33 4.55 7.82
CA SER A 48 -11.09 5.41 8.74
C SER A 48 -10.50 6.82 8.92
N SER A 49 -9.20 6.99 8.65
CA SER A 49 -8.49 8.28 8.78
C SER A 49 -8.24 9.00 7.45
N ALA A 50 -8.59 8.38 6.33
CA ALA A 50 -8.36 8.96 5.01
C ALA A 50 -9.33 10.11 4.73
N ASP A 51 -8.78 11.30 4.48
CA ASP A 51 -9.55 12.40 3.89
C ASP A 51 -10.08 11.99 2.52
N ASN A 52 -11.32 12.39 2.19
CA ASN A 52 -12.07 12.10 0.93
C ASN A 52 -11.36 12.49 -0.39
N SER A 53 -10.14 13.03 -0.31
CA SER A 53 -9.33 13.46 -1.45
C SER A 53 -8.59 12.33 -2.17
N ALA A 54 -8.56 11.12 -1.61
CA ALA A 54 -7.93 9.94 -2.19
C ALA A 54 -8.86 8.73 -2.14
N ASN A 55 -8.87 7.93 -3.21
CA ASN A 55 -9.57 6.66 -3.19
C ASN A 55 -8.59 5.57 -2.75
N ILE A 56 -8.77 5.04 -1.54
CA ILE A 56 -7.87 4.05 -0.94
C ILE A 56 -8.54 2.68 -0.93
N SER A 57 -7.88 1.70 -1.54
CA SER A 57 -8.26 0.29 -1.56
C SER A 57 -7.32 -0.52 -0.66
N PRO A 58 -7.76 -0.96 0.53
CA PRO A 58 -6.96 -1.85 1.37
C PRO A 58 -6.96 -3.28 0.80
N VAL A 59 -5.81 -3.94 0.89
CA VAL A 59 -5.62 -5.35 0.50
C VAL A 59 -4.83 -6.04 1.61
N CYS A 60 -5.51 -6.90 2.37
CA CYS A 60 -4.85 -7.73 3.39
C CYS A 60 -4.19 -8.93 2.70
N LEU A 61 -2.86 -9.00 2.72
CA LEU A 61 -2.10 -10.05 2.06
C LEU A 61 -0.78 -10.33 2.78
N ASP A 62 -0.56 -11.61 3.11
CA ASP A 62 0.75 -12.13 3.51
C ASP A 62 1.64 -12.31 2.27
N LEU A 63 2.67 -11.50 2.15
CA LEU A 63 3.62 -11.58 1.03
C LEU A 63 4.77 -12.54 1.26
N GLU A 64 4.98 -12.97 2.50
CA GLU A 64 6.01 -13.95 2.89
C GLU A 64 5.47 -15.39 2.76
N GLY A 65 4.14 -15.54 2.79
CA GLY A 65 3.44 -16.79 2.53
C GLY A 65 3.84 -17.42 1.18
N LYS A 66 4.29 -18.68 1.23
CA LYS A 66 4.76 -19.42 0.04
C LYS A 66 3.68 -19.50 -1.04
N GLY A 67 4.06 -19.17 -2.27
CA GLY A 67 3.24 -19.40 -3.48
C GLY A 67 2.27 -18.26 -3.83
N LEU A 68 2.22 -17.19 -3.03
CA LEU A 68 1.38 -16.04 -3.33
C LEU A 68 2.06 -15.13 -4.38
N LYS A 69 1.28 -14.74 -5.40
CA LYS A 69 1.70 -13.79 -6.42
C LYS A 69 0.85 -12.53 -6.29
N LEU A 70 1.49 -11.43 -5.89
CA LEU A 70 0.86 -10.11 -5.76
C LEU A 70 0.03 -9.73 -7.00
N VAL A 71 0.53 -10.04 -8.20
CA VAL A 71 -0.17 -9.74 -9.46
C VAL A 71 -1.57 -10.37 -9.55
N GLY A 72 -1.77 -11.56 -8.98
CA GLY A 72 -3.06 -12.24 -8.97
C GLY A 72 -4.06 -11.55 -8.03
N TYR A 73 -3.60 -11.16 -6.84
CA TYR A 73 -4.41 -10.45 -5.85
C TYR A 73 -4.77 -9.04 -6.29
N LEU A 74 -3.88 -8.37 -7.01
CA LEU A 74 -4.12 -7.04 -7.55
C LEU A 74 -4.89 -7.07 -8.89
N GLY A 75 -5.34 -8.24 -9.35
CA GLY A 75 -6.14 -8.39 -10.57
C GLY A 75 -5.42 -7.98 -11.85
N GLY A 76 -4.09 -8.11 -11.91
CA GLY A 76 -3.29 -7.69 -13.05
C GLY A 76 -3.25 -6.17 -13.29
N LYS A 77 -3.66 -5.36 -12.31
CA LYS A 77 -3.57 -3.90 -12.39
C LYS A 77 -2.12 -3.44 -12.58
N LEU A 78 -1.95 -2.41 -13.41
CA LEU A 78 -0.70 -1.70 -13.57
C LEU A 78 -0.68 -0.48 -12.65
N PHE A 79 0.46 -0.25 -12.01
CA PHE A 79 0.66 0.89 -11.11
C PHE A 79 1.75 1.80 -11.69
N GLU A 80 1.54 3.11 -11.67
CA GLU A 80 2.57 4.06 -12.08
C GLU A 80 3.62 4.29 -10.99
N LEU A 81 3.25 4.06 -9.72
CA LEU A 81 4.16 4.18 -8.59
C LEU A 81 3.98 3.01 -7.62
N ALA A 82 5.09 2.38 -7.24
CA ALA A 82 5.13 1.35 -6.21
C ALA A 82 6.04 1.80 -5.06
N LEU A 83 5.52 1.76 -3.84
CA LEU A 83 6.23 2.04 -2.60
C LEU A 83 6.41 0.73 -1.83
N PHE A 84 7.65 0.45 -1.41
CA PHE A 84 7.99 -0.71 -0.60
C PHE A 84 8.67 -0.21 0.68
N THR A 85 7.92 -0.13 1.78
CA THR A 85 8.35 0.64 2.96
C THR A 85 8.88 -0.21 4.10
N LYS A 86 8.52 -1.49 4.18
CA LYS A 86 9.02 -2.44 5.21
C LYS A 86 9.36 -3.85 4.74
N LEU A 87 9.45 -4.10 3.43
CA LEU A 87 9.79 -5.43 2.90
C LEU A 87 11.20 -5.96 3.27
N CYS A 88 12.07 -5.13 3.82
CA CYS A 88 13.46 -5.48 4.14
C CYS A 88 13.76 -5.42 5.64
N ALA A 89 12.85 -5.86 6.50
CA ALA A 89 13.29 -6.25 7.83
C ALA A 89 14.28 -7.43 7.66
N PRO A 90 15.48 -7.40 8.28
CA PRO A 90 16.33 -8.58 8.30
C PRO A 90 15.47 -9.75 8.82
N PRO A 91 15.63 -10.98 8.27
CA PRO A 91 14.89 -12.13 8.77
C PRO A 91 15.05 -12.13 10.29
N LEU A 92 13.93 -12.17 11.02
CA LEU A 92 13.93 -12.31 12.46
C LEU A 92 14.96 -13.39 12.78
N ALA A 93 16.05 -13.01 13.44
CA ALA A 93 17.07 -13.95 13.86
C ALA A 93 16.31 -15.05 14.59
N ARG A 94 16.29 -16.26 14.01
CA ARG A 94 15.70 -17.41 14.69
C ARG A 94 16.44 -17.50 16.03
N PRO A 95 15.77 -17.39 17.18
CA PRO A 95 16.45 -17.51 18.48
C PRO A 95 17.01 -18.92 18.74
N ASP A 96 16.88 -19.85 17.78
CA ASP A 96 17.05 -21.28 17.95
C ASP A 96 17.83 -21.94 16.78
N LEU A 97 18.79 -21.22 16.18
CA LEU A 97 19.90 -21.81 15.41
C LEU A 97 21.25 -21.45 16.02
#